data_AF-A0A1W9W5W7-F1
#
_entry.id   AF-A0A1W9W5W7-F1
#
_cell.length_a   1.000
_cell.length_b   1.000
_cell.length_c   1.000
_cell.angle_alpha   90.00
_cell.angle_beta   90.00
_cell.angle_gamma   90.00
#
_symmetry.space_group_name_H-M   'P 1'
#
loop_
_entity.id
_entity.type
_entity.pdbx_description
1 polymer ?
#
loop_
_entity_poly.entity_id
_entity_poly.type
_entity_poly.pdbx_seq_one_letter_code
_entity_poly.pdbx_strand_id
1 'polypeptide(L)'
;MTHFYRGSKGNNDVTFEPKPHEYKIDKNTGMVKPTHGISVFDNPHSLENKGFTPNLLDLASVPKTLQIKQRGSDPHHSEIMPLKSMQIEPYKEALRQIKVKTTD
;
A
#
# COMPACT_ATOMS: atom_id res chain seq x y z
N MET A 1 -10.22 -16.07 2.53
CA MET A 1 -9.37 -15.18 1.70
C MET A 1 -9.13 -13.91 2.47
N THR A 2 -7.89 -13.43 2.53
CA THR A 2 -7.56 -12.14 3.15
C THR A 2 -7.94 -11.03 2.18
N HIS A 3 -8.59 -9.97 2.69
CA HIS A 3 -8.91 -8.77 1.92
C HIS A 3 -8.03 -7.62 2.41
N PHE A 4 -7.76 -6.64 1.55
CA PHE A 4 -7.03 -5.43 1.94
C PHE A 4 -7.73 -4.20 1.38
N TYR A 5 -7.72 -3.12 2.16
CA TYR A 5 -8.36 -1.86 1.84
C TYR A 5 -7.35 -0.72 1.89
N ARG A 6 -7.41 0.19 0.93
CA ARG A 6 -6.69 1.46 0.93
C ARG A 6 -7.66 2.61 1.16
N GLY A 7 -7.34 3.47 2.13
CA GLY A 7 -8.14 4.66 2.39
C GLY A 7 -7.90 5.77 1.38
N SER A 8 -8.99 6.39 0.88
CA SER A 8 -8.98 7.71 0.23
C SER A 8 -9.69 8.74 1.12
N LYS A 9 -9.39 10.03 0.96
CA LYS A 9 -9.93 11.10 1.83
C LYS A 9 -10.98 11.92 1.08
N GLY A 10 -12.20 12.03 1.62
CA GLY A 10 -13.28 12.78 0.99
C GLY A 10 -13.66 12.21 -0.38
N ASN A 11 -13.99 13.08 -1.34
CA ASN A 11 -14.34 12.70 -2.71
C ASN A 11 -13.10 12.51 -3.62
N ASN A 12 -11.93 12.25 -3.06
CA ASN A 12 -10.72 12.01 -3.85
C ASN A 12 -10.64 10.55 -4.28
N ASP A 13 -10.08 10.34 -5.47
CA ASP A 13 -9.72 9.02 -5.95
C ASP A 13 -8.69 8.35 -5.03
N VAL A 14 -8.77 7.03 -4.94
CA VAL A 14 -7.74 6.24 -4.27
C VAL A 14 -6.41 6.40 -5.01
N THR A 15 -5.35 6.67 -4.25
CA THR A 15 -3.99 6.80 -4.79
C THR A 15 -3.04 5.80 -4.15
N PHE A 16 -2.20 5.23 -5.00
CA PHE A 16 -1.08 4.37 -4.62
C PHE A 16 0.26 5.08 -4.76
N GLU A 17 0.28 6.39 -5.08
CA GLU A 17 1.52 7.17 -5.10
C GLU A 17 2.07 7.33 -3.68
N PRO A 18 3.27 6.81 -3.37
CA PRO A 18 3.79 6.81 -2.02
C PRO A 18 4.38 8.18 -1.64
N LYS A 19 4.04 8.67 -0.45
CA LYS A 19 4.68 9.85 0.13
C LYS A 19 6.10 9.53 0.58
N PRO A 20 7.04 10.50 0.60
CA PRO A 20 8.43 10.25 0.99
C PRO A 20 8.64 9.61 2.37
N HIS A 21 7.69 9.75 3.31
CA HIS A 21 7.77 9.14 4.64
C HIS A 21 7.19 7.72 4.72
N GLU A 22 6.47 7.26 3.69
CA GLU A 22 5.83 5.94 3.64
C GLU A 22 6.81 4.83 3.23
N TYR A 23 7.97 5.17 2.64
CA TYR A 23 9.03 4.21 2.32
C TYR A 23 10.37 4.65 2.92
N LYS A 24 11.35 3.74 2.92
CA LYS A 24 12.71 4.02 3.39
C LYS A 24 13.72 3.76 2.29
N ILE A 25 14.61 4.71 2.08
CA ILE A 25 15.78 4.57 1.22
C ILE A 25 16.96 4.09 2.05
N ASP A 26 17.66 3.07 1.58
CA ASP A 26 18.96 2.69 2.09
C ASP A 26 20.00 3.75 1.67
N LYS A 27 20.68 4.34 2.65
CA LYS A 27 21.61 5.45 2.42
C LYS A 27 22.88 5.03 1.66
N ASN A 28 23.25 3.75 1.71
CA ASN A 28 24.45 3.23 1.07
C ASN A 28 24.20 2.90 -0.40
N THR A 29 22.99 2.43 -0.73
CA THR A 29 22.66 1.95 -2.09
C THR A 29 21.72 2.88 -2.85
N GLY A 30 21.05 3.81 -2.18
CA GLY A 30 20.00 4.64 -2.78
C GLY A 30 18.72 3.88 -3.13
N MET A 31 18.58 2.61 -2.71
CA MET A 31 17.43 1.77 -3.05
C MET A 31 16.34 1.83 -1.98
N VAL A 32 15.08 1.66 -2.39
CA VAL A 32 13.94 1.47 -1.50
C VAL A 32 14.10 0.13 -0.78
N LYS A 33 13.95 0.14 0.55
CA LYS A 33 14.04 -1.04 1.41
C LYS A 33 12.72 -1.82 1.40
N PRO A 34 12.75 -3.16 1.43
CA PRO A 34 11.56 -4.02 1.53
C PRO A 34 11.03 -4.09 2.97
N THR A 35 10.86 -2.93 3.62
CA THR A 35 10.50 -2.86 5.05
C THR A 35 9.40 -1.86 5.38
N HIS A 36 9.14 -0.89 4.50
CA HIS A 36 8.14 0.14 4.68
C HIS A 36 7.40 0.35 3.37
N GLY A 37 6.12 0.68 3.46
CA GLY A 37 5.32 0.97 2.30
C GLY A 37 4.01 1.68 2.62
N ILE A 38 3.14 1.72 1.62
CA ILE A 38 1.83 2.38 1.77
C ILE A 38 0.91 1.55 2.64
N SER A 39 0.12 2.22 3.48
CA SER A 39 -0.75 1.56 4.44
C SER A 39 -2.00 0.96 3.79
N VAL A 40 -2.29 -0.29 4.15
CA VAL A 40 -3.55 -0.97 3.88
C VAL A 40 -4.05 -1.65 5.15
N PHE A 41 -5.36 -1.91 5.20
CA PHE A 41 -6.00 -2.56 6.33
C PHE A 41 -6.76 -3.80 5.89
N ASP A 42 -6.82 -4.81 6.73
CA ASP A 42 -7.58 -6.04 6.44
C ASP A 42 -9.09 -5.89 6.62
N ASN A 43 -9.53 -4.75 7.15
CA ASN A 43 -10.92 -4.39 7.39
C ASN A 43 -11.20 -2.92 7.03
N PRO A 44 -12.43 -2.59 6.59
CA PRO A 44 -12.81 -1.23 6.25
C PRO A 44 -12.96 -0.31 7.48
N HIS A 45 -13.35 -0.87 8.63
CA HIS A 45 -13.66 -0.11 9.84
C HIS A 45 -12.47 0.69 10.38
N SER A 46 -11.25 0.12 10.31
CA SER A 46 -10.01 0.81 10.67
C SER A 46 -9.77 2.08 9.84
N LEU A 47 -10.23 2.11 8.57
CA LEU A 47 -10.12 3.28 7.70
C LEU A 47 -11.22 4.31 8.00
N GLU A 48 -12.45 3.85 8.18
CA GLU A 48 -13.61 4.69 8.50
C GLU A 48 -13.41 5.45 9.82
N ASN A 49 -12.91 4.77 10.86
CA ASN A 49 -12.58 5.38 12.15
C ASN A 49 -11.50 6.46 12.06
N LYS A 50 -10.69 6.43 10.99
CA LYS A 50 -9.66 7.44 10.69
C LYS A 50 -10.16 8.50 9.70
N GLY A 51 -11.44 8.46 9.31
CA GLY A 51 -12.07 9.41 8.38
C GLY A 51 -11.70 9.18 6.91
N PHE A 52 -11.37 7.94 6.53
CA PHE A 52 -11.10 7.56 5.15
C PHE A 52 -12.23 6.70 4.58
N THR A 53 -12.50 6.87 3.28
CA THR A 53 -13.34 5.96 2.50
C THR A 53 -12.54 4.69 2.21
N PRO A 54 -13.02 3.50 2.59
CA PRO A 54 -12.33 2.25 2.33
C PRO A 54 -12.50 1.80 0.88
N ASN A 55 -11.39 1.52 0.19
CA ASN A 55 -11.40 0.99 -1.18
C ASN A 55 -10.78 -0.41 -1.18
N LEU A 56 -11.58 -1.42 -1.53
CA LEU A 56 -11.14 -2.82 -1.56
C LEU A 56 -10.16 -3.06 -2.71
N LEU A 57 -8.98 -3.59 -2.41
CA LEU A 57 -7.98 -3.91 -3.43
C LEU A 57 -8.41 -5.10 -4.28
N ASP A 58 -8.12 -5.02 -5.58
CA ASP A 58 -8.01 -6.19 -6.43
C ASP A 58 -6.62 -6.82 -6.25
N LEU A 59 -6.52 -7.87 -5.44
CA LEU A 59 -5.24 -8.52 -5.15
C LEU A 59 -4.59 -9.16 -6.38
N ALA A 60 -5.35 -9.48 -7.42
CA ALA A 60 -4.79 -9.99 -8.68
C ALA A 60 -4.01 -8.92 -9.45
N SER A 61 -4.30 -7.63 -9.19
CA SER A 61 -3.59 -6.50 -9.80
C SER A 61 -2.27 -6.16 -9.12
N VAL A 62 -1.98 -6.70 -7.93
CA VAL A 62 -0.74 -6.40 -7.19
C VAL A 62 0.46 -7.06 -7.88
N PRO A 63 1.44 -6.29 -8.39
CA PRO A 63 2.58 -6.87 -9.09
C PRO A 63 3.41 -7.77 -8.19
N LYS A 64 3.96 -8.86 -8.75
CA LYS A 64 4.83 -9.82 -8.04
C LYS A 64 6.14 -9.22 -7.49
N THR A 65 6.48 -7.99 -7.90
CA THR A 65 7.61 -7.22 -7.37
C THR A 65 7.31 -6.58 -6.03
N LEU A 66 6.05 -6.57 -5.59
CA LEU A 66 5.58 -6.05 -4.32
C LEU A 66 5.14 -7.20 -3.39
N GLN A 67 5.05 -6.88 -2.11
CA GLN A 67 4.46 -7.75 -1.09
C GLN A 67 3.57 -6.92 -0.16
N ILE A 68 2.55 -7.56 0.40
CA ILE A 68 1.75 -7.01 1.49
C ILE A 68 2.19 -7.69 2.78
N LYS A 69 2.64 -6.92 3.77
CA LYS A 69 3.17 -7.47 5.01
C LYS A 69 2.69 -6.68 6.22
N GLN A 70 2.28 -7.41 7.26
CA GLN A 70 1.96 -6.84 8.57
C GLN A 70 3.15 -6.07 9.13
N ARG A 71 2.89 -4.87 9.65
CA ARG A 71 3.92 -4.06 10.30
C ARG A 71 3.33 -3.29 11.48
N GLY A 72 4.12 -3.15 12.54
CA GLY A 72 3.69 -2.43 13.74
C GLY A 72 2.87 -3.32 14.68
N SER A 73 2.24 -2.69 15.66
CA SER A 73 1.47 -3.38 16.71
C SER A 73 0.00 -3.58 16.35
N ASP A 74 -0.53 -2.84 15.37
CA ASP A 74 -1.90 -2.97 14.93
C ASP A 74 -2.05 -4.23 14.08
N PRO A 75 -2.80 -5.25 14.52
CA PRO A 75 -2.91 -6.51 13.80
C PRO A 75 -3.70 -6.36 12.49
N HIS A 76 -4.41 -5.25 12.30
CA HIS A 76 -5.16 -4.97 11.10
C HIS A 76 -4.38 -4.14 10.09
N HIS A 77 -3.22 -3.61 10.48
CA HIS A 77 -2.38 -2.77 9.64
C HIS A 77 -1.32 -3.60 8.92
N SER A 78 -1.33 -3.47 7.59
CA SER A 78 -0.30 -4.00 6.72
C SER A 78 0.19 -2.92 5.78
N GLU A 79 1.36 -3.16 5.17
CA GLU A 79 1.93 -2.23 4.20
C GLU A 79 2.25 -2.94 2.89
N ILE A 80 2.01 -2.24 1.78
CA ILE A 80 2.46 -2.67 0.45
C ILE A 80 3.83 -2.09 0.20
N MET A 81 4.83 -2.96 0.13
CA MET A 81 6.25 -2.61 0.03
C MET A 81 6.94 -3.45 -1.04
N PRO A 82 8.17 -3.11 -1.45
CA PRO A 82 8.94 -3.96 -2.36
C PRO A 82 9.13 -5.38 -1.80
N LEU A 83 9.11 -6.38 -2.68
CA LEU A 83 9.48 -7.75 -2.32
C LEU A 83 11.00 -7.85 -2.01
N LYS A 84 11.81 -7.13 -2.78
CA LYS A 84 13.27 -6.99 -2.63
C LYS A 84 13.64 -5.52 -2.82
N SER A 85 14.84 -5.13 -2.39
CA SER A 85 15.33 -3.77 -2.62
C SER A 85 15.27 -3.40 -4.11
N MET A 86 14.76 -2.22 -4.41
CA MET A 86 14.58 -1.74 -5.78
C MET A 86 14.70 -0.21 -5.87
N GLN A 87 14.86 0.34 -7.08
CA GLN A 87 14.87 1.78 -7.28
C GLN A 87 13.48 2.39 -7.03
N ILE A 88 13.44 3.68 -6.68
CA ILE A 88 12.19 4.40 -6.34
C ILE A 88 11.19 4.43 -7.50
N GLU A 89 11.63 4.71 -8.72
CA GLU A 89 10.70 4.83 -9.86
C GLU A 89 10.05 3.47 -10.21
N PRO A 90 10.80 2.34 -10.32
CA PRO A 90 10.17 1.02 -10.43
C PRO A 90 9.19 0.67 -9.29
N TYR A 91 9.44 1.16 -8.07
CA TYR A 91 8.51 0.96 -6.95
C TYR A 91 7.20 1.73 -7.17
N LYS A 92 7.28 3.01 -7.57
CA LYS A 92 6.11 3.82 -7.90
C LYS A 92 5.32 3.25 -9.08
N GLU A 93 6.00 2.81 -10.14
CA GLU A 93 5.35 2.20 -11.30
C GLU A 93 4.64 0.89 -10.94
N ALA A 94 5.22 0.08 -10.05
CA ALA A 94 4.54 -1.11 -9.55
C ALA A 94 3.30 -0.75 -8.72
N LEU A 95 3.37 0.28 -7.88
CA LEU A 95 2.23 0.74 -7.10
C LEU A 95 1.08 1.26 -7.97
N ARG A 96 1.39 1.97 -9.07
CA ARG A 96 0.39 2.51 -10.02
C ARG A 96 -0.41 1.43 -10.77
N GLN A 97 0.09 0.19 -10.80
CA GLN A 97 -0.63 -0.93 -11.41
C GLN A 97 -1.74 -1.49 -10.51
N ILE A 98 -1.72 -1.17 -9.21
CA ILE A 98 -2.69 -1.69 -8.26
C ILE A 98 -4.05 -1.04 -8.51
N LYS A 99 -5.07 -1.88 -8.60
CA LYS A 99 -6.46 -1.50 -8.80
C LYS A 99 -7.26 -1.77 -7.54
N VAL A 100 -8.36 -1.04 -7.42
CA VAL A 100 -9.42 -1.34 -6.47
C VAL A 100 -10.59 -1.99 -7.21
N LYS A 101 -11.35 -2.82 -6.52
CA LYS A 101 -12.59 -3.36 -7.06
C LYS A 101 -13.57 -2.22 -7.23
N THR A 102 -14.17 -2.11 -8.41
CA THR A 102 -15.33 -1.26 -8.62
C THR A 102 -16.50 -1.87 -7.85
N THR A 103 -17.15 -1.07 -7.01
CA THR A 103 -18.51 -1.38 -6.54
C THR A 103 -19.44 -0.97 -7.66
N ASP A 104 -20.02 -1.96 -8.35
CA ASP A 104 -21.16 -1.76 -9.25
C ASP A 104 -22.39 -1.29 -8.46
#